data_AF-A0A368FEM5-F1
#
_entry.id   AF-A0A368FEM5-F1
#
_cell.length_a   1.000
_cell.length_b   1.000
_cell.length_c   1.000
_cell.angle_alpha   90.00
_cell.angle_beta   90.00
_cell.angle_gamma   90.00
#
_symmetry.space_group_name_H-M   'P 1'
#
loop_
_entity.id
_entity.type
_entity.pdbx_description
1 polymer ?
#
loop_
_entity_poly.entity_id
_entity_poly.type
_entity_poly.pdbx_seq_one_letter_code
_entity_poly.pdbx_strand_id
1 'polypeptide(L)'
;MKTDDKGRHVVMATAVFLRWQRALLACDSIPAICLFLSTLEPAIMWDKSRLQARCRACRRKANAEQLVLCADCDRCYHFECARLDSGPAPLDWCCADCKAVRRKIAAAEKRKAQKEAALTHEQEEMEDEHVGDENSLNATMEEELSQTNGHGNNNVFRTSSGRAVRRVQYDDGGSTPDFESSPRPLKSSKRHSARSNGYVNTAELVDDDLDYDSESSSISRSKRKRKNLDEYTESPIRSFAPVLRDSDLTSRAKIEELEKLIREAMREPYAWPFLEPVDKKEVPDYYNVITRPMDLRTMINKIKQRVYDTPEEVRSDAYLIIANCKEYNEEGSEIYICAERLEDFFQERFRTFFDDKKKKR
;
A
#
# COMPACT_ATOMS: atom_id res chain seq x y z
N MET A 1 4.20 -2.79 5.54
CA MET A 1 5.27 -2.85 6.57
C MET A 1 5.17 -4.19 7.25
N LYS A 2 6.17 -5.07 7.08
CA LYS A 2 6.20 -6.39 7.75
C LYS A 2 6.94 -6.24 9.07
N THR A 3 6.46 -6.91 10.11
CA THR A 3 7.13 -7.03 11.41
C THR A 3 7.84 -8.39 11.45
N ASP A 4 9.03 -8.48 12.07
CA ASP A 4 9.65 -9.79 12.33
C ASP A 4 8.85 -10.58 13.38
N ASP A 5 9.24 -11.83 13.62
CA ASP A 5 8.69 -12.71 14.67
C ASP A 5 8.82 -12.13 16.09
N LYS A 6 9.55 -11.01 16.26
CA LYS A 6 9.67 -10.27 17.52
C LYS A 6 8.82 -8.99 17.54
N GLY A 7 7.99 -8.77 16.52
CA GLY A 7 7.14 -7.60 16.39
C GLY A 7 7.90 -6.31 16.11
N ARG A 8 9.19 -6.37 15.76
CA ARG A 8 9.98 -5.22 15.33
C ARG A 8 9.58 -4.86 13.92
N HIS A 9 9.36 -3.59 13.66
CA HIS A 9 9.24 -3.11 12.29
C HIS A 9 10.59 -3.26 11.63
N VAL A 10 10.73 -4.29 10.81
CA VAL A 10 11.93 -4.44 10.00
C VAL A 10 11.76 -3.54 8.80
N VAL A 11 12.68 -2.59 8.62
CA VAL A 11 12.91 -1.96 7.32
C VAL A 11 13.40 -3.08 6.41
N MET A 12 12.46 -3.77 5.77
CA MET A 12 12.77 -4.82 4.82
C MET A 12 13.52 -4.18 3.67
N ALA A 13 14.79 -4.55 3.53
CA ALA A 13 15.61 -4.19 2.39
C ALA A 13 14.85 -4.54 1.11
N THR A 14 14.58 -3.54 0.28
CA THR A 14 13.89 -3.76 -1.00
C THR A 14 14.75 -4.67 -1.87
N ALA A 15 14.12 -5.39 -2.81
CA ALA A 15 14.88 -6.19 -3.79
C ALA A 15 15.91 -5.33 -4.55
N VAL A 16 15.59 -4.05 -4.76
CA VAL A 16 16.49 -3.05 -5.34
C VAL A 16 17.69 -2.78 -4.44
N PHE A 17 17.48 -2.55 -3.13
CA PHE A 17 18.57 -2.38 -2.16
C PHE A 17 19.46 -3.62 -2.07
N LEU A 18 18.87 -4.82 -2.03
CA LEU A 18 19.64 -6.07 -1.97
C LEU A 18 20.47 -6.28 -3.24
N ARG A 19 19.93 -5.95 -4.42
CA ARG A 19 20.67 -6.00 -5.69
C ARG A 19 21.79 -4.97 -5.71
N TRP A 20 21.53 -3.75 -5.25
CA TRP A 20 22.52 -2.69 -5.12
C TRP A 20 23.65 -3.10 -4.16
N GLN A 21 23.33 -3.66 -3.00
CA GLN A 21 24.28 -4.13 -2.00
C GLN A 21 25.16 -5.26 -2.55
N ARG A 22 24.59 -6.27 -3.21
CA ARG A 22 25.35 -7.36 -3.83
C ARG A 22 26.29 -6.83 -4.92
N ALA A 23 25.84 -5.89 -5.74
CA ALA A 23 26.66 -5.31 -6.80
C ALA A 23 27.80 -4.44 -6.23
N LEU A 24 27.55 -3.67 -5.16
CA LEU A 24 28.58 -2.92 -4.44
C LEU A 24 29.65 -3.86 -3.85
N LEU A 25 29.23 -4.96 -3.20
CA LEU A 25 30.16 -5.95 -2.63
C LEU A 25 30.97 -6.70 -3.69
N ALA A 26 30.52 -6.73 -4.94
CA ALA A 26 31.23 -7.31 -6.07
C ALA A 26 32.15 -6.32 -6.80
N CYS A 27 32.19 -5.04 -6.40
CA CYS A 27 33.05 -4.04 -7.03
C CYS A 27 34.53 -4.25 -6.67
N ASP A 28 35.38 -4.23 -7.68
CA ASP A 28 36.83 -4.39 -7.58
C ASP A 28 37.61 -3.14 -8.04
N SER A 29 36.91 -2.06 -8.39
CA SER A 29 37.53 -0.82 -8.85
C SER A 29 37.00 0.42 -8.12
N ILE A 30 37.89 1.37 -7.86
CA ILE A 30 37.56 2.66 -7.22
C ILE A 30 36.48 3.42 -7.99
N PRO A 31 36.53 3.52 -9.35
CA PRO A 31 35.45 4.18 -10.10
C PRO A 31 34.09 3.51 -9.91
N ALA A 32 34.02 2.17 -9.84
CA ALA A 32 32.77 1.47 -9.57
C ALA A 32 32.23 1.82 -8.17
N ILE A 33 33.08 1.79 -7.13
CA ILE A 33 32.69 2.19 -5.77
C ILE A 33 32.16 3.63 -5.74
N CYS A 34 32.81 4.57 -6.44
CA CYS A 34 32.35 5.95 -6.54
C CYS A 34 30.96 6.09 -7.20
N LEU A 35 30.64 5.26 -8.19
CA LEU A 35 29.29 5.20 -8.79
C LEU A 35 28.25 4.70 -7.79
N PHE A 36 28.58 3.73 -6.94
CA PHE A 36 27.66 3.28 -5.89
C PHE A 36 27.48 4.36 -4.81
N LEU A 37 28.55 5.05 -4.40
CA LEU A 37 28.46 6.15 -3.44
C LEU A 37 27.58 7.30 -3.96
N SER A 38 27.71 7.68 -5.24
CA SER A 38 26.88 8.73 -5.83
C SER A 38 25.39 8.35 -5.93
N THR A 39 25.07 7.05 -5.97
CA THR A 39 23.67 6.58 -5.87
C THR A 39 23.15 6.53 -4.44
N LEU A 40 24.03 6.40 -3.44
CA LEU A 40 23.65 6.34 -2.03
C LEU A 40 23.33 7.74 -1.49
N GLU A 41 24.14 8.75 -1.82
CA GLU A 41 24.04 10.09 -1.25
C GLU A 41 22.64 10.74 -1.39
N PRO A 42 21.96 10.69 -2.55
CA PRO A 42 20.60 11.21 -2.71
C PRO A 42 19.53 10.34 -2.03
N ALA A 43 19.84 9.07 -1.77
CA ALA A 43 18.94 8.14 -1.07
C ALA A 43 18.96 8.35 0.45
N ILE A 44 19.94 9.09 0.98
CA ILE A 44 20.00 9.45 2.39
C ILE A 44 19.02 10.61 2.63
N MET A 45 17.97 10.34 3.40
CA MET A 45 16.99 11.34 3.83
C MET A 45 17.57 12.22 4.95
N TRP A 46 18.44 13.16 4.58
CA TRP A 46 19.12 14.08 5.51
C TRP A 46 18.14 14.95 6.31
N ASP A 47 16.98 15.26 5.75
CA ASP A 47 15.84 15.94 6.39
C ASP A 47 15.26 15.16 7.58
N LYS A 48 15.48 13.84 7.59
CA LYS A 48 15.10 12.93 8.67
C LYS A 48 16.27 12.56 9.59
N SER A 49 17.44 13.15 9.37
CA SER A 49 18.61 12.92 10.21
C SER A 49 18.34 13.35 11.66
N ARG A 50 19.06 12.73 12.60
CA ARG A 50 19.00 13.08 14.03
C ARG A 50 19.31 14.56 14.31
N LEU A 51 20.05 15.22 13.42
CA LEU A 51 20.38 16.65 13.49
C LEU A 51 19.17 17.55 13.18
N GLN A 52 18.22 17.09 12.37
CA GLN A 52 17.02 17.84 12.00
C GLN A 52 15.74 17.31 12.68
N ALA A 53 15.88 16.21 13.42
CA ALA A 53 14.76 15.51 14.04
C ALA A 53 14.14 16.31 15.20
N ARG A 54 12.81 16.22 15.31
CA ARG A 54 12.02 16.84 16.39
C ARG A 54 11.43 15.77 17.29
N CYS A 55 11.56 15.95 18.60
CA CYS A 55 11.04 15.01 19.58
C CYS A 55 9.55 14.74 19.35
N ARG A 56 9.16 13.47 19.24
CA ARG A 56 7.77 13.07 19.00
C ARG A 56 6.82 13.42 20.16
N ALA A 57 7.35 13.54 21.39
CA ALA A 57 6.58 13.86 22.59
C ALA A 57 6.28 15.37 22.71
N CYS A 58 7.32 16.22 22.66
CA CYS A 58 7.15 17.67 22.88
C CYS A 58 7.25 18.53 21.61
N ARG A 59 7.55 17.93 20.45
CA ARG A 59 7.65 18.56 19.11
C ARG A 59 8.73 19.64 18.96
N ARG A 60 9.60 19.81 19.96
CA ARG A 60 10.76 20.71 19.94
C ARG A 60 11.97 20.03 19.28
N LYS A 61 12.87 20.83 18.71
CA LYS A 61 14.20 20.40 18.27
C LYS A 61 15.10 20.26 19.50
N ALA A 62 16.04 19.33 19.47
CA ALA A 62 17.13 19.25 20.44
C ALA A 62 18.42 18.87 19.75
N ASN A 63 19.51 18.97 20.50
CA ASN A 63 20.80 18.48 20.09
C ASN A 63 20.72 16.97 19.84
N ALA A 64 21.39 16.51 18.78
CA ALA A 64 21.36 15.11 18.37
C ALA A 64 21.84 14.15 19.48
N GLU A 65 22.70 14.63 20.39
CA GLU A 65 23.22 13.88 21.54
C GLU A 65 22.18 13.66 22.64
N GLN A 66 21.17 14.53 22.72
CA GLN A 66 20.08 14.45 23.71
C GLN A 66 18.83 13.76 23.16
N LEU A 67 18.95 13.10 22.00
CA LEU A 67 17.88 12.37 21.33
C LEU A 67 18.17 10.87 21.29
N VAL A 68 17.18 10.08 21.71
CA VAL A 68 17.14 8.63 21.51
C VAL A 68 16.19 8.30 20.35
N LEU A 69 16.57 7.33 19.52
CA LEU A 69 15.73 6.79 18.45
C LEU A 69 15.06 5.51 18.93
N CYS A 70 13.79 5.34 18.60
CA CYS A 70 13.10 4.07 18.82
C CYS A 70 13.61 3.03 17.82
N ALA A 71 14.08 1.88 18.30
CA ALA A 71 14.57 0.77 17.47
C ALA A 71 13.55 0.18 16.48
N ASP A 72 12.26 0.45 16.67
CA ASP A 72 11.19 -0.06 15.80
C ASP A 72 10.66 1.02 14.83
N CYS A 73 10.55 2.29 15.22
CA CYS A 73 9.89 3.28 14.35
C CYS A 73 10.77 4.46 13.94
N ASP A 74 12.04 4.43 14.32
CA ASP A 74 13.04 5.47 14.06
C ASP A 74 12.63 6.89 14.50
N ARG A 75 11.58 7.00 15.33
CA ARG A 75 11.13 8.27 15.89
C ARG A 75 12.06 8.67 17.02
N CYS A 76 12.39 9.96 17.04
CA CYS A 76 13.25 10.53 18.07
C CYS A 76 12.46 11.06 19.27
N TYR A 77 13.08 10.93 20.45
CA TYR A 77 12.57 11.42 21.71
C TYR A 77 13.71 12.05 22.49
N HIS A 78 13.46 13.11 23.26
CA HIS A 78 14.45 13.54 24.25
C HIS A 78 14.62 12.45 25.31
N PHE A 79 15.79 12.35 25.92
CA PHE A 79 16.02 11.44 27.04
C PHE A 79 14.99 11.64 28.16
N GLU A 80 14.76 12.91 28.55
CA GLU A 80 13.76 13.27 29.55
C GLU A 80 12.34 12.87 29.13
N CYS A 81 11.99 13.11 27.86
CA CYS A 81 10.67 12.73 27.31
C CYS A 81 10.50 11.21 27.21
N ALA A 82 11.60 10.48 27.00
CA ALA A 82 11.68 9.03 26.98
C ALA A 82 11.80 8.43 28.39
N ARG A 83 11.96 9.26 29.43
CA ARG A 83 12.24 8.87 30.82
C ARG A 83 13.48 7.98 30.91
N LEU A 84 14.55 8.41 30.24
CA LEU A 84 15.87 7.79 30.28
C LEU A 84 16.82 8.68 31.07
N ASP A 85 17.70 8.04 31.83
CA ASP A 85 18.77 8.72 32.55
C ASP A 85 19.81 9.28 31.57
N SER A 86 20.45 10.40 31.94
CA SER A 86 21.52 11.00 31.14
C SER A 86 22.70 10.03 31.01
N GLY A 87 22.93 9.52 29.80
CA GLY A 87 23.96 8.54 29.47
C GLY A 87 23.98 8.23 27.97
N PRO A 88 24.76 7.24 27.51
CA PRO A 88 24.72 6.82 26.11
C PRO A 88 23.33 6.25 25.78
N ALA A 89 22.77 6.65 24.63
CA ALA A 89 21.45 6.21 24.20
C ALA A 89 21.43 4.67 24.06
N PRO A 90 20.53 3.95 24.74
CA PRO A 90 20.44 2.50 24.58
C PRO A 90 20.02 2.15 23.15
N LEU A 91 20.77 1.25 22.49
CA LEU A 91 20.52 0.85 21.10
C LEU A 91 19.14 0.18 20.92
N ASP A 92 18.71 -0.60 21.91
CA ASP A 92 17.48 -1.39 21.84
C ASP A 92 16.26 -0.69 22.47
N TRP A 93 16.37 0.61 22.76
CA TRP A 93 15.25 1.33 23.35
C TRP A 93 14.06 1.41 22.39
N CYS A 94 12.86 1.15 22.92
CA CYS A 94 11.60 1.23 22.19
C CYS A 94 10.60 2.16 22.87
N CYS A 95 9.90 2.95 22.06
CA CYS A 95 8.90 3.89 22.54
C CYS A 95 7.64 3.17 23.06
N ALA A 96 6.82 3.88 23.84
CA ALA A 96 5.61 3.31 24.42
C ALA A 96 4.63 2.76 23.37
N ASP A 97 4.50 3.43 22.22
CA ASP A 97 3.65 2.99 21.11
C ASP A 97 4.11 1.62 20.57
N CYS A 98 5.40 1.49 20.28
CA CYS A 98 5.97 0.24 19.77
C CYS A 98 5.94 -0.88 20.83
N LYS A 99 6.17 -0.56 22.11
CA LYS A 99 5.96 -1.51 23.21
C LYS A 99 4.52 -2.02 23.28
N ALA A 100 3.53 -1.15 23.06
CA ALA A 100 2.12 -1.55 23.02
C ALA A 100 1.81 -2.46 21.82
N VAL A 101 2.40 -2.17 20.65
CA VAL A 101 2.29 -3.03 19.46
C VAL A 101 2.87 -4.42 19.74
N ARG A 102 4.09 -4.52 20.32
CA ARG A 102 4.70 -5.82 20.68
C ARG A 102 3.82 -6.63 21.64
N ARG A 103 3.26 -5.98 22.68
CA ARG A 103 2.33 -6.63 23.62
C ARG A 103 1.07 -7.16 22.92
N LYS A 104 0.54 -6.41 21.94
CA LYS A 104 -0.63 -6.82 21.17
C LYS A 104 -0.35 -8.03 20.28
N ILE A 105 0.82 -8.09 19.65
CA ILE A 105 1.26 -9.23 18.84
C ILE A 105 1.41 -10.47 19.71
N ALA A 106 2.16 -10.38 20.82
CA ALA A 106 2.34 -11.49 21.75
C ALA A 106 1.02 -12.02 22.34
N ALA A 107 0.06 -11.14 22.63
CA ALA A 107 -1.26 -11.54 23.09
C ALA A 107 -2.08 -12.27 22.00
N ALA A 108 -1.93 -11.89 20.73
CA ALA A 108 -2.58 -12.55 19.61
C ALA A 108 -1.97 -13.94 19.35
N GLU A 109 -0.65 -14.06 19.42
CA GLU A 109 0.07 -15.34 19.32
C GLU A 109 -0.33 -16.30 20.44
N LYS A 110 -0.39 -15.81 21.68
CA LYS A 110 -0.86 -16.62 22.82
C LYS A 110 -2.29 -17.14 22.60
N ARG A 111 -3.20 -16.31 22.08
CA ARG A 111 -4.58 -16.73 21.78
C ARG A 111 -4.62 -17.75 20.63
N LYS A 112 -3.78 -17.57 19.62
CA LYS A 112 -3.66 -18.52 18.50
C LYS A 112 -3.15 -19.88 19.01
N ALA A 113 -2.08 -19.90 19.79
CA ALA A 113 -1.52 -21.11 20.40
C ALA A 113 -2.53 -21.82 21.32
N GLN A 114 -3.32 -21.08 22.10
CA GLN A 114 -4.38 -21.66 22.93
C GLN A 114 -5.49 -22.31 22.09
N LYS A 115 -5.86 -21.69 20.96
CA LYS A 115 -6.87 -22.25 20.06
C LYS A 115 -6.34 -23.50 19.34
N GLU A 116 -5.09 -23.48 18.90
CA GLU A 116 -4.44 -24.64 18.26
C GLU A 116 -4.32 -25.80 19.25
N ALA A 117 -3.92 -25.54 20.50
CA ALA A 117 -3.87 -26.56 21.55
C ALA A 117 -5.26 -27.14 21.90
N ALA A 118 -6.32 -26.33 21.82
CA ALA A 118 -7.69 -26.82 22.03
C ALA A 118 -8.15 -27.73 20.86
N LEU A 119 -7.84 -27.35 19.62
CA LEU A 119 -8.17 -28.16 18.44
C LEU A 119 -7.41 -29.49 18.41
N THR A 120 -6.15 -29.52 18.85
CA THR A 120 -5.39 -30.76 18.95
C THR A 120 -5.96 -31.68 20.03
N HIS A 121 -6.40 -31.12 21.17
CA HIS A 121 -7.05 -31.90 22.22
C HIS A 121 -8.41 -32.49 21.76
N GLU A 122 -9.21 -31.72 21.03
CA GLU A 122 -10.47 -32.20 20.45
C GLU A 122 -10.26 -33.28 19.37
N GLN A 123 -9.15 -33.23 18.63
CA GLN A 123 -8.78 -34.28 17.67
C GLN A 123 -8.31 -35.56 18.36
N GLU A 124 -7.48 -35.43 19.41
CA GLU A 124 -7.02 -36.57 20.21
C GLU A 124 -8.18 -37.27 20.95
N GLU A 125 -9.15 -36.52 21.49
CA GLU A 125 -10.36 -37.10 22.12
C GLU A 125 -11.29 -37.81 21.11
N MET A 126 -11.30 -37.39 19.84
CA MET A 126 -12.14 -38.02 18.80
C MET A 126 -11.49 -39.28 18.20
N GLU A 127 -10.16 -39.40 18.28
CA GLU A 127 -9.42 -40.61 17.86
C GLU A 127 -9.50 -41.74 18.90
N ASP A 128 -9.67 -41.43 20.20
CA ASP A 128 -9.74 -42.43 21.27
C ASP A 128 -11.12 -43.11 21.38
N GLU A 129 -12.19 -42.54 20.78
CA GLU A 129 -13.54 -43.16 20.76
C GLU A 129 -13.76 -44.17 19.62
N HIS A 130 -12.80 -44.40 18.71
CA HIS A 130 -12.98 -45.31 17.55
C HIS A 130 -12.42 -46.73 17.73
N VAL A 131 -12.18 -47.19 18.97
CA VAL A 131 -11.81 -48.58 19.26
C VAL A 131 -12.99 -49.29 19.95
N GLY A 132 -14.01 -49.65 19.18
CA GLY A 132 -15.23 -50.27 19.70
C GLY A 132 -16.00 -51.10 18.67
N ASP A 133 -15.44 -52.26 18.34
CA ASP A 133 -16.10 -53.50 17.87
C ASP A 133 -16.90 -53.46 16.54
N GLU A 134 -16.20 -53.73 15.44
CA GLU A 134 -16.82 -54.08 14.15
C GLU A 134 -17.22 -55.56 14.13
N ASN A 135 -18.36 -55.93 14.73
CA ASN A 135 -19.11 -57.12 14.28
C ASN A 135 -20.57 -57.16 14.77
N SER A 136 -21.50 -56.52 14.05
CA SER A 136 -22.89 -57.02 14.03
C SER A 136 -23.74 -56.48 12.88
N LEU A 137 -24.00 -57.41 11.96
CA LEU A 137 -25.33 -57.70 11.40
C LEU A 137 -25.91 -56.74 10.35
N ASN A 138 -25.63 -57.14 9.11
CA ASN A 138 -26.56 -57.07 7.99
C ASN A 138 -27.92 -57.74 8.32
N ALA A 139 -28.95 -57.24 7.62
CA ALA A 139 -30.23 -57.87 7.25
C ALA A 139 -31.46 -57.53 8.11
N THR A 140 -32.33 -56.70 7.52
CA THR A 140 -33.80 -56.86 7.41
C THR A 140 -34.30 -55.67 6.58
N MET A 141 -34.70 -55.83 5.33
CA MET A 141 -35.94 -56.41 4.78
C MET A 141 -36.81 -55.28 4.20
N GLU A 142 -37.26 -55.55 2.98
CA GLU A 142 -38.10 -54.73 2.10
C GLU A 142 -39.55 -54.63 2.63
N GLU A 143 -40.30 -53.64 2.12
CA GLU A 143 -41.74 -53.26 2.31
C GLU A 143 -41.89 -51.90 3.02
N GLU A 144 -42.60 -50.86 2.55
CA GLU A 144 -43.71 -50.72 1.59
C GLU A 144 -43.65 -49.38 0.82
N LEU A 145 -44.33 -49.36 -0.34
CA LEU A 145 -45.13 -48.31 -1.01
C LEU A 145 -45.11 -46.86 -0.43
N SER A 146 -45.19 -45.75 -1.16
CA SER A 146 -45.62 -45.46 -2.54
C SER A 146 -45.54 -43.94 -2.80
N GLN A 147 -45.42 -43.54 -4.08
CA GLN A 147 -45.84 -42.26 -4.69
C GLN A 147 -45.17 -40.97 -4.16
N THR A 148 -44.38 -40.22 -4.94
CA THR A 148 -44.87 -39.39 -6.07
C THR A 148 -43.72 -38.94 -6.99
N ASN A 149 -44.09 -38.67 -8.25
CA ASN A 149 -43.28 -38.08 -9.32
C ASN A 149 -42.54 -36.79 -8.95
N GLY A 150 -41.30 -36.64 -9.45
CA GLY A 150 -40.67 -35.33 -9.63
C GLY A 150 -39.16 -35.41 -9.90
N HIS A 151 -38.77 -35.51 -11.17
CA HIS A 151 -37.40 -35.19 -11.60
C HIS A 151 -37.09 -33.72 -11.27
N GLY A 152 -36.02 -33.46 -10.52
CA GLY A 152 -35.50 -32.12 -10.29
C GLY A 152 -34.12 -32.13 -9.64
N ASN A 153 -33.09 -31.90 -10.46
CA ASN A 153 -31.71 -31.65 -10.02
C ASN A 153 -31.66 -30.56 -8.94
N ASN A 154 -31.39 -30.95 -7.69
CA ASN A 154 -31.21 -30.03 -6.57
C ASN A 154 -29.73 -29.67 -6.39
N ASN A 155 -29.31 -28.50 -6.88
CA ASN A 155 -28.05 -27.87 -6.50
C ASN A 155 -28.24 -26.40 -6.08
N VAL A 156 -29.34 -26.13 -5.38
CA VAL A 156 -29.70 -24.81 -4.86
C VAL A 156 -29.89 -24.92 -3.36
N PHE A 157 -29.13 -24.16 -2.57
CA PHE A 157 -29.37 -24.03 -1.12
C PHE A 157 -29.95 -22.66 -0.80
N ARG A 158 -30.74 -22.58 0.26
CA ARG A 158 -31.39 -21.33 0.69
C ARG A 158 -30.70 -20.77 1.93
N THR A 159 -30.41 -19.47 1.93
CA THR A 159 -29.86 -18.78 3.10
C THR A 159 -30.95 -18.43 4.11
N SER A 160 -30.56 -18.00 5.32
CA SER A 160 -31.50 -17.60 6.39
C SER A 160 -32.37 -16.38 6.05
N SER A 161 -32.07 -15.67 4.97
CA SER A 161 -32.91 -14.60 4.40
C SER A 161 -33.86 -15.10 3.29
N GLY A 162 -33.88 -16.40 2.99
CA GLY A 162 -34.79 -17.03 2.02
C GLY A 162 -34.31 -16.99 0.56
N ARG A 163 -33.09 -16.51 0.29
CA ARG A 163 -32.54 -16.40 -1.08
C ARG A 163 -31.89 -17.71 -1.53
N ALA A 164 -32.13 -18.10 -2.78
CA ALA A 164 -31.69 -19.35 -3.39
C ALA A 164 -30.33 -19.17 -4.10
N VAL A 165 -29.31 -19.95 -3.71
CA VAL A 165 -27.93 -19.84 -4.21
C VAL A 165 -27.49 -21.17 -4.83
N ARG A 166 -26.92 -21.13 -6.04
CA ARG A 166 -26.34 -22.31 -6.72
C ARG A 166 -24.87 -22.50 -6.32
N ARG A 167 -24.47 -23.76 -6.05
CA ARG A 167 -23.07 -24.12 -5.83
C ARG A 167 -22.40 -24.39 -7.18
N VAL A 168 -21.39 -23.62 -7.55
CA VAL A 168 -20.50 -23.96 -8.68
C VAL A 168 -19.24 -24.59 -8.11
N GLN A 169 -18.93 -25.79 -8.57
CA GLN A 169 -17.67 -26.50 -8.31
C GLN A 169 -16.72 -26.12 -9.45
N TYR A 170 -15.55 -25.59 -9.12
CA TYR A 170 -14.51 -25.34 -10.12
C TYR A 170 -13.82 -26.66 -10.46
N ASP A 171 -13.66 -26.93 -11.75
CA ASP A 171 -12.89 -28.07 -12.26
C ASP A 171 -11.39 -27.74 -12.12
N ASP A 172 -10.69 -28.48 -11.26
CA ASP A 172 -9.25 -28.38 -11.03
C ASP A 172 -8.51 -29.24 -12.07
N GLY A 173 -8.37 -28.71 -13.28
CA GLY A 173 -7.45 -29.22 -14.29
C GLY A 173 -6.02 -28.78 -13.96
N GLY A 174 -5.32 -29.61 -13.19
CA GLY A 174 -4.04 -29.29 -12.58
C GLY A 174 -2.89 -28.91 -13.53
N SER A 175 -2.09 -27.94 -13.09
CA SER A 175 -0.62 -27.94 -13.09
C SER A 175 -0.13 -26.74 -12.26
N THR A 176 0.14 -26.98 -10.98
CA THR A 176 0.87 -26.06 -10.09
C THR A 176 2.33 -25.95 -10.53
N PRO A 177 2.99 -24.80 -10.32
CA PRO A 177 3.79 -24.74 -9.09
C PRO A 177 3.63 -23.44 -8.30
N ASP A 178 3.52 -23.65 -6.98
CA ASP A 178 3.77 -22.75 -5.84
C ASP A 178 4.08 -21.27 -6.10
N PHE A 179 3.22 -20.38 -5.58
CA PHE A 179 3.71 -19.33 -4.66
C PHE A 179 2.59 -18.70 -3.83
N GLU A 180 2.80 -18.72 -2.51
CA GLU A 180 1.95 -18.19 -1.46
C GLU A 180 1.65 -16.68 -1.55
N SER A 181 0.38 -16.38 -1.26
CA SER A 181 -0.09 -15.36 -0.30
C SER A 181 0.22 -13.87 -0.57
N SER A 182 -0.84 -13.14 -0.97
CA SER A 182 -1.03 -11.72 -0.65
C SER A 182 -2.38 -11.45 0.03
N PRO A 183 -2.49 -10.34 0.81
CA PRO A 183 -3.17 -10.35 2.10
C PRO A 183 -4.54 -9.65 2.15
N ARG A 184 -5.27 -9.98 3.24
CA ARG A 184 -6.58 -9.47 3.69
C ARG A 184 -6.54 -8.02 4.26
N PRO A 185 -7.72 -7.40 4.48
CA PRO A 185 -7.97 -5.95 4.31
C PRO A 185 -7.87 -5.09 5.58
N LEU A 186 -7.67 -3.78 5.36
CA LEU A 186 -7.56 -2.74 6.40
C LEU A 186 -8.93 -2.23 6.86
N LYS A 187 -9.11 -2.19 8.19
CA LYS A 187 -10.24 -1.56 8.88
C LYS A 187 -10.04 -0.04 9.02
N SER A 188 -11.07 0.67 8.60
CA SER A 188 -11.65 1.94 9.09
C SER A 188 -11.05 2.56 10.36
N SER A 189 -10.77 3.87 10.30
CA SER A 189 -11.09 4.80 11.41
C SER A 189 -11.20 6.26 10.94
N LYS A 190 -12.43 6.77 11.06
CA LYS A 190 -12.86 8.14 11.43
C LYS A 190 -11.74 9.05 11.97
N ARG A 191 -11.71 10.31 11.51
CA ARG A 191 -12.19 11.49 12.29
C ARG A 191 -11.99 12.84 11.56
N HIS A 192 -13.08 13.60 11.59
CA HIS A 192 -13.27 15.05 11.77
C HIS A 192 -12.57 16.11 10.89
N SER A 193 -13.48 16.86 10.25
CA SER A 193 -13.35 18.19 9.64
C SER A 193 -13.25 19.33 10.67
N ALA A 194 -12.39 20.30 10.38
CA ALA A 194 -12.61 21.76 10.48
C ALA A 194 -11.45 22.43 9.69
N ARG A 195 -11.68 23.13 8.57
CA ARG A 195 -11.92 24.59 8.43
C ARG A 195 -10.96 25.40 9.33
N SER A 196 -10.17 26.36 8.85
CA SER A 196 -10.52 27.48 7.98
C SER A 196 -9.30 28.13 7.28
N ASN A 197 -9.61 28.92 6.26
CA ASN A 197 -8.78 29.62 5.29
C ASN A 197 -8.52 31.10 5.71
N GLY A 198 -7.43 31.74 5.23
CA GLY A 198 -7.18 33.20 5.22
C GLY A 198 -5.68 33.55 5.22
N TYR A 199 -5.02 33.94 4.11
CA TYR A 199 -4.80 35.33 3.57
C TYR A 199 -4.23 36.29 4.65
N VAL A 200 -3.11 37.05 4.54
CA VAL A 200 -2.47 37.85 3.46
C VAL A 200 -1.00 38.21 3.81
N ASN A 201 -0.23 38.65 2.79
CA ASN A 201 1.09 39.32 2.76
C ASN A 201 1.32 40.54 3.70
N THR A 202 2.60 40.79 4.02
CA THR A 202 3.39 42.08 3.97
C THR A 202 4.84 41.78 4.45
N ALA A 203 5.91 41.99 3.68
CA ALA A 203 6.61 43.23 3.33
C ALA A 203 7.36 43.93 4.52
N GLU A 204 8.71 43.82 4.45
CA GLU A 204 9.81 44.77 4.77
C GLU A 204 10.11 45.39 6.17
N LEU A 205 11.42 45.65 6.32
CA LEU A 205 12.17 46.63 7.15
C LEU A 205 12.66 46.16 8.54
N VAL A 206 13.98 45.92 8.72
CA VAL A 206 15.09 46.79 9.25
C VAL A 206 15.46 46.26 10.64
N ASP A 207 16.65 46.30 11.24
CA ASP A 207 18.06 46.62 11.03
C ASP A 207 18.73 45.98 12.28
N ASP A 208 19.98 45.51 12.24
CA ASP A 208 20.89 45.64 13.40
C ASP A 208 22.32 45.23 12.98
N ASP A 209 23.16 46.25 12.98
CA ASP A 209 24.60 46.29 12.80
C ASP A 209 25.38 45.25 13.62
N LEU A 210 26.50 44.75 13.09
CA LEU A 210 27.79 44.82 13.80
C LEU A 210 28.96 44.78 12.81
N ASP A 211 29.69 45.90 12.88
CA ASP A 211 30.89 46.34 12.16
C ASP A 211 32.17 45.63 12.65
N TYR A 212 33.03 45.17 11.74
CA TYR A 212 34.44 44.87 12.05
C TYR A 212 35.34 45.21 10.86
N ASP A 213 36.05 46.31 11.07
CA ASP A 213 36.97 47.00 10.19
C ASP A 213 38.30 46.25 9.98
N SER A 214 38.81 46.25 8.75
CA SER A 214 40.25 46.16 8.47
C SER A 214 40.57 46.70 7.07
N GLU A 215 41.02 47.95 7.07
CA GLU A 215 41.89 48.65 6.11
C GLU A 215 42.95 47.75 5.42
N SER A 216 43.55 48.02 4.27
CA SER A 216 43.45 49.01 3.17
C SER A 216 44.53 48.57 2.17
N SER A 217 44.33 48.75 0.87
CA SER A 217 45.26 49.49 0.00
C SER A 217 44.87 49.42 -1.48
N SER A 218 45.21 50.52 -2.16
CA SER A 218 44.62 51.09 -3.36
C SER A 218 45.39 50.77 -4.64
N ILE A 219 44.72 50.78 -5.81
CA ILE A 219 45.24 51.44 -7.03
C ILE A 219 44.15 51.58 -8.11
N SER A 220 44.22 52.69 -8.83
CA SER A 220 43.18 53.27 -9.68
C SER A 220 43.29 52.92 -11.17
N ARG A 221 42.13 53.02 -11.85
CA ARG A 221 41.90 53.50 -13.23
C ARG A 221 42.42 52.67 -14.43
N SER A 222 41.50 52.19 -15.27
CA SER A 222 41.20 52.75 -16.63
C SER A 222 40.60 51.74 -17.60
N LYS A 223 39.54 52.16 -18.29
CA LYS A 223 38.97 51.52 -19.49
C LYS A 223 40.04 51.39 -20.60
N ARG A 224 40.29 50.19 -21.11
CA ARG A 224 40.77 50.00 -22.49
C ARG A 224 40.37 48.64 -23.08
N LYS A 225 39.64 48.74 -24.19
CA LYS A 225 39.20 47.71 -25.14
C LYS A 225 40.41 46.99 -25.78
N ARG A 226 40.48 45.65 -25.66
CA ARG A 226 41.25 44.71 -26.54
C ARG A 226 40.42 43.42 -26.61
N LYS A 227 39.70 43.20 -27.72
CA LYS A 227 40.05 42.36 -28.89
C LYS A 227 40.19 40.86 -28.55
N ASN A 228 39.20 40.13 -29.02
CA ASN A 228 38.88 38.70 -28.93
C ASN A 228 40.04 37.78 -29.37
N LEU A 229 40.29 36.73 -28.58
CA LEU A 229 40.72 35.39 -29.03
C LEU A 229 40.55 34.42 -27.85
N ASP A 230 39.49 33.63 -27.83
CA ASP A 230 39.59 32.17 -27.81
C ASP A 230 38.20 31.51 -27.75
N GLU A 231 38.03 30.64 -28.73
CA GLU A 231 36.91 29.78 -29.01
C GLU A 231 36.98 28.56 -28.08
N TYR A 232 36.19 28.59 -27.00
CA TYR A 232 35.84 27.38 -26.28
C TYR A 232 34.37 27.46 -25.86
N THR A 233 33.56 26.70 -26.57
CA THR A 233 32.12 26.56 -26.35
C THR A 233 31.83 26.19 -24.90
N GLU A 234 31.15 27.07 -24.16
CA GLU A 234 30.50 26.73 -22.89
C GLU A 234 29.51 25.59 -23.14
N SER A 235 29.86 24.40 -22.67
CA SER A 235 28.90 23.31 -22.52
C SER A 235 28.02 23.62 -21.31
N PRO A 236 26.68 23.43 -21.38
CA PRO A 236 25.81 23.68 -20.24
C PRO A 236 26.18 22.74 -19.08
N ILE A 237 26.32 23.32 -17.89
CA ILE A 237 26.48 22.61 -16.62
C ILE A 237 25.32 21.62 -16.48
N ARG A 238 25.59 20.33 -16.71
CA ARG A 238 24.61 19.24 -16.56
C ARG A 238 24.32 19.04 -15.07
N SER A 239 23.17 19.52 -14.63
CA SER A 239 22.59 19.17 -13.34
C SER A 239 22.27 17.66 -13.31
N PHE A 240 22.92 16.92 -12.41
CA PHE A 240 22.70 15.47 -12.20
C PHE A 240 21.50 15.20 -11.27
N ALA A 241 20.38 15.92 -11.46
CA ALA A 241 19.12 15.44 -10.91
C ALA A 241 18.68 14.21 -11.72
N PRO A 242 18.24 13.11 -11.11
CA PRO A 242 17.68 11.99 -11.86
C PRO A 242 16.38 12.49 -12.48
N VAL A 243 16.45 12.91 -13.73
CA VAL A 243 15.26 13.10 -14.56
C VAL A 243 14.61 11.73 -14.64
N LEU A 244 13.40 11.59 -14.08
CA LEU A 244 12.59 10.39 -14.26
C LEU A 244 12.60 10.04 -15.75
N ARG A 245 12.88 8.78 -16.10
CA ARG A 245 12.88 8.33 -17.50
C ARG A 245 11.58 8.80 -18.15
N ASP A 246 11.65 9.28 -19.39
CA ASP A 246 10.47 9.77 -20.14
C ASP A 246 9.30 8.78 -20.11
N SER A 247 9.59 7.48 -20.09
CA SER A 247 8.61 6.40 -19.93
C SER A 247 7.84 6.44 -18.60
N ASP A 248 8.52 6.75 -17.49
CA ASP A 248 7.90 6.82 -16.15
C ASP A 248 7.08 8.10 -16.00
N LEU A 249 7.55 9.21 -16.57
CA LEU A 249 6.79 10.46 -16.64
C LEU A 249 5.53 10.29 -17.50
N THR A 250 5.66 9.62 -18.66
CA THR A 250 4.54 9.32 -19.56
C THR A 250 3.51 8.40 -18.89
N SER A 251 3.96 7.40 -18.14
CA SER A 251 3.06 6.48 -17.42
C SER A 251 2.32 7.19 -16.28
N ARG A 252 3.01 8.08 -15.55
CA ARG A 252 2.37 8.90 -14.51
C ARG A 252 1.35 9.88 -15.10
N ALA A 253 1.68 10.58 -16.18
CA ALA A 253 0.74 11.47 -16.85
C ALA A 253 -0.52 10.73 -17.33
N LYS A 254 -0.35 9.50 -17.83
CA LYS A 254 -1.47 8.62 -18.21
C LYS A 254 -2.33 8.21 -17.03
N ILE A 255 -1.73 7.84 -15.90
CA ILE A 255 -2.48 7.51 -14.68
C ILE A 255 -3.25 8.73 -14.16
N GLU A 256 -2.69 9.94 -14.26
CA GLU A 256 -3.38 11.18 -13.91
C GLU A 256 -4.55 11.48 -14.86
N GLU A 257 -4.44 11.16 -16.15
CA GLU A 257 -5.55 11.24 -17.10
C GLU A 257 -6.64 10.19 -16.80
N LEU A 258 -6.25 8.97 -16.43
CA LEU A 258 -7.19 7.95 -15.96
C LEU A 258 -7.90 8.37 -14.66
N GLU A 259 -7.27 9.16 -13.77
CA GLU A 259 -7.97 9.73 -12.62
C GLU A 259 -9.18 10.56 -13.05
N LYS A 260 -9.06 11.34 -14.13
CA LYS A 260 -10.17 12.15 -14.65
C LYS A 260 -11.29 11.24 -15.17
N LEU A 261 -10.93 10.19 -15.91
CA LEU A 261 -11.87 9.18 -16.41
C LEU A 261 -12.63 8.49 -15.27
N ILE A 262 -11.93 8.06 -14.21
CA ILE A 262 -12.59 7.46 -13.03
C ILE A 262 -13.53 8.47 -12.34
N ARG A 263 -13.16 9.76 -12.26
CA ARG A 263 -14.05 10.81 -11.72
C ARG A 263 -15.26 11.08 -12.60
N GLU A 264 -15.14 10.93 -13.92
CA GLU A 264 -16.28 10.98 -14.83
C GLU A 264 -17.21 9.78 -14.58
N ALA A 265 -16.65 8.57 -14.46
CA ALA A 265 -17.42 7.38 -14.11
C ALA A 265 -18.21 7.57 -12.79
N MET A 266 -17.60 8.18 -11.76
CA MET A 266 -18.28 8.48 -10.49
C MET A 266 -19.48 9.45 -10.61
N ARG A 267 -19.60 10.19 -11.70
CA ARG A 267 -20.71 11.14 -11.93
C ARG A 267 -21.87 10.52 -12.71
N GLU A 268 -21.66 9.34 -13.29
CA GLU A 268 -22.69 8.64 -14.03
C GLU A 268 -23.83 8.21 -13.09
N PRO A 269 -25.10 8.28 -13.53
CA PRO A 269 -26.25 8.02 -12.67
C PRO A 269 -26.33 6.56 -12.19
N TYR A 270 -25.71 5.62 -12.92
CA TYR A 270 -25.63 4.20 -12.58
C TYR A 270 -24.40 3.83 -11.75
N ALA A 271 -23.54 4.80 -11.38
CA ALA A 271 -22.32 4.51 -10.61
C ALA A 271 -22.56 4.42 -9.10
N TRP A 272 -23.75 4.79 -8.61
CA TRP A 272 -24.06 4.89 -7.18
C TRP A 272 -23.72 3.65 -6.34
N PRO A 273 -23.86 2.39 -6.80
CA PRO A 273 -23.49 1.21 -6.00
C PRO A 273 -21.98 1.04 -5.82
N PHE A 274 -21.18 1.68 -6.68
CA PHE A 274 -19.74 1.43 -6.81
C PHE A 274 -18.89 2.59 -6.28
N LEU A 275 -19.51 3.61 -5.70
CA LEU A 275 -18.83 4.83 -5.23
C LEU A 275 -17.99 4.61 -3.97
N GLU A 276 -18.41 3.68 -3.11
CA GLU A 276 -17.78 3.38 -1.82
C GLU A 276 -17.70 1.85 -1.61
N PRO A 277 -16.82 1.37 -0.72
CA PRO A 277 -16.78 -0.05 -0.38
C PRO A 277 -18.12 -0.54 0.18
N VAL A 278 -18.55 -1.74 -0.22
CA VAL A 278 -19.78 -2.38 0.28
C VAL A 278 -19.74 -2.51 1.81
N ASP A 279 -20.74 -1.98 2.52
CA ASP A 279 -20.78 -2.08 3.98
C ASP A 279 -21.15 -3.51 4.39
N LYS A 280 -20.27 -4.15 5.17
CA LYS A 280 -20.51 -5.49 5.74
C LYS A 280 -21.76 -5.54 6.62
N LYS A 281 -22.20 -4.42 7.19
CA LYS A 281 -23.43 -4.41 8.00
C LYS A 281 -24.69 -4.52 7.14
N GLU A 282 -24.67 -3.92 5.96
CA GLU A 282 -25.78 -3.95 5.01
C GLU A 282 -25.79 -5.25 4.22
N VAL A 283 -24.59 -5.76 3.89
CA VAL A 283 -24.40 -7.01 3.14
C VAL A 283 -23.43 -7.95 3.90
N PRO A 284 -23.93 -8.72 4.89
CA PRO A 284 -23.08 -9.49 5.81
C PRO A 284 -22.25 -10.60 5.19
N ASP A 285 -22.75 -11.21 4.12
CA ASP A 285 -22.14 -12.34 3.41
C ASP A 285 -21.25 -11.92 2.24
N TYR A 286 -21.26 -10.65 1.84
CA TYR A 286 -20.50 -10.14 0.68
C TYR A 286 -19.02 -10.55 0.70
N TYR A 287 -18.34 -10.31 1.82
CA TYR A 287 -16.90 -10.59 1.98
C TYR A 287 -16.57 -12.07 2.22
N ASN A 288 -17.58 -12.95 2.27
CA ASN A 288 -17.38 -14.39 2.26
C ASN A 288 -17.35 -14.93 0.83
N VAL A 289 -18.06 -14.26 -0.09
CA VAL A 289 -18.09 -14.59 -1.53
C VAL A 289 -16.98 -13.83 -2.26
N ILE A 290 -16.93 -12.50 -2.13
CA ILE A 290 -15.98 -11.65 -2.83
C ILE A 290 -14.67 -11.53 -2.04
N THR A 291 -13.61 -12.11 -2.61
CA THR A 291 -12.28 -12.16 -1.98
C THR A 291 -11.48 -10.86 -2.14
N ARG A 292 -11.64 -10.18 -3.28
CA ARG A 292 -10.90 -8.95 -3.66
C ARG A 292 -11.87 -7.80 -3.95
N PRO A 293 -12.42 -7.14 -2.91
CA PRO A 293 -13.32 -6.02 -3.10
C PRO A 293 -12.61 -4.82 -3.75
N MET A 294 -13.33 -4.08 -4.60
CA MET A 294 -12.87 -2.84 -5.21
C MET A 294 -14.05 -1.89 -5.39
N ASP A 295 -13.77 -0.58 -5.37
CA ASP A 295 -14.74 0.50 -5.56
C ASP A 295 -14.04 1.75 -6.12
N LEU A 296 -14.82 2.66 -6.70
CA LEU A 296 -14.30 3.83 -7.42
C LEU A 296 -13.52 4.78 -6.49
N ARG A 297 -13.94 4.93 -5.22
CA ARG A 297 -13.21 5.75 -4.25
C ARG A 297 -11.88 5.13 -3.86
N THR A 298 -11.83 3.81 -3.68
CA THR A 298 -10.58 3.09 -3.44
C THR A 298 -9.62 3.26 -4.62
N MET A 299 -10.10 3.18 -5.86
CA MET A 299 -9.28 3.44 -7.04
C MET A 299 -8.70 4.87 -7.04
N ILE A 300 -9.51 5.90 -6.79
CA ILE A 300 -9.04 7.29 -6.66
C ILE A 300 -7.98 7.43 -5.57
N ASN A 301 -8.17 6.76 -4.42
CA ASN A 301 -7.19 6.79 -3.33
C ASN A 301 -5.89 6.11 -3.74
N LYS A 302 -5.94 4.96 -4.43
CA LYS A 302 -4.76 4.27 -4.96
C LYS A 302 -4.00 5.13 -5.98
N ILE A 303 -4.69 5.87 -6.86
CA ILE A 303 -4.05 6.82 -7.78
C ILE A 303 -3.33 7.93 -7.00
N LYS A 304 -4.00 8.59 -6.05
CA LYS A 304 -3.42 9.69 -5.26
C LYS A 304 -2.24 9.26 -4.39
N GLN A 305 -2.28 8.03 -3.88
CA GLN A 305 -1.20 7.44 -3.09
C GLN A 305 -0.06 6.88 -3.96
N ARG A 306 -0.16 7.02 -5.30
CA ARG A 306 0.78 6.48 -6.28
C ARG A 306 1.03 4.98 -6.09
N VAL A 307 -0.04 4.23 -5.84
CA VAL A 307 -0.02 2.77 -5.69
C VAL A 307 0.01 2.05 -7.03
N TYR A 308 -0.54 2.67 -8.08
CA TYR A 308 -0.48 2.13 -9.43
C TYR A 308 0.83 2.49 -10.11
N ASP A 309 1.53 1.48 -10.63
CA ASP A 309 2.77 1.68 -11.39
C ASP A 309 2.47 1.81 -12.89
N THR A 310 1.42 1.13 -13.37
CA THR A 310 1.03 1.12 -14.78
C THR A 310 -0.44 1.54 -15.01
N PRO A 311 -0.76 2.21 -16.14
CA PRO A 311 -2.15 2.50 -16.53
C PRO A 311 -3.03 1.25 -16.64
N GLU A 312 -2.44 0.11 -17.00
CA GLU A 312 -3.11 -1.18 -17.14
C GLU A 312 -3.67 -1.70 -15.80
N GLU A 313 -3.02 -1.42 -14.67
CA GLU A 313 -3.53 -1.78 -13.34
C GLU A 313 -4.81 -1.01 -12.97
N VAL A 314 -4.89 0.28 -13.34
CA VAL A 314 -6.11 1.07 -13.12
C VAL A 314 -7.27 0.47 -13.91
N ARG A 315 -7.03 0.08 -15.17
CA ARG A 315 -8.03 -0.61 -16.00
C ARG A 315 -8.44 -1.95 -15.38
N SER A 316 -7.48 -2.72 -14.87
CA SER A 316 -7.77 -4.01 -14.22
C SER A 316 -8.68 -3.85 -13.00
N ASP A 317 -8.43 -2.84 -12.15
CA ASP A 317 -9.26 -2.59 -10.98
C ASP A 317 -10.66 -2.06 -11.35
N ALA A 318 -10.80 -1.31 -12.45
CA ALA A 318 -12.11 -0.89 -12.97
C ALA A 318 -12.97 -2.11 -13.35
N TYR A 319 -12.40 -3.07 -14.09
CA TYR A 319 -13.11 -4.29 -14.45
C TYR A 319 -13.32 -5.24 -13.28
N LEU A 320 -12.49 -5.18 -12.24
CA LEU A 320 -12.71 -5.95 -11.01
C LEU A 320 -14.00 -5.51 -10.28
N ILE A 321 -14.35 -4.22 -10.31
CA ILE A 321 -15.63 -3.73 -9.77
C ILE A 321 -16.79 -4.43 -10.48
N ILE A 322 -16.75 -4.49 -11.81
CA ILE A 322 -17.79 -5.09 -12.64
C ILE A 322 -17.87 -6.60 -12.40
N ALA A 323 -16.73 -7.29 -12.41
CA ALA A 323 -16.66 -8.74 -12.21
C ALA A 323 -17.22 -9.15 -10.85
N ASN A 324 -16.79 -8.48 -9.76
CA ASN A 324 -17.30 -8.74 -8.42
C ASN A 324 -18.82 -8.50 -8.33
N CYS A 325 -19.32 -7.47 -9.01
CA CYS A 325 -20.74 -7.18 -9.03
C CYS A 325 -21.53 -8.28 -9.73
N LYS A 326 -21.08 -8.74 -10.90
CA LYS A 326 -21.74 -9.80 -11.67
C LYS A 326 -21.64 -11.17 -10.99
N GLU A 327 -20.59 -11.41 -10.22
CA GLU A 327 -20.41 -12.64 -9.44
C GLU A 327 -21.36 -12.71 -8.23
N TYR A 328 -21.52 -11.58 -7.51
CA TYR A 328 -22.34 -11.56 -6.30
C TYR A 328 -23.84 -11.38 -6.58
N ASN A 329 -24.20 -10.62 -7.62
CA ASN A 329 -25.58 -10.26 -7.90
C ASN A 329 -26.20 -11.12 -9.00
N GLU A 330 -27.49 -11.42 -8.87
CA GLU A 330 -28.26 -12.11 -9.90
C GLU A 330 -28.35 -11.27 -11.19
N GLU A 331 -28.24 -11.94 -12.34
CA GLU A 331 -28.44 -11.35 -13.65
C GLU A 331 -29.82 -10.68 -13.74
N GLY A 332 -29.86 -9.46 -14.27
CA GLY A 332 -31.08 -8.66 -14.39
C GLY A 332 -31.50 -7.89 -13.13
N SER A 333 -30.80 -8.03 -12.00
CA SER A 333 -30.99 -7.14 -10.85
C SER A 333 -30.57 -5.69 -11.16
N GLU A 334 -31.12 -4.72 -10.43
CA GLU A 334 -30.83 -3.28 -10.68
C GLU A 334 -29.33 -2.97 -10.61
N ILE A 335 -28.63 -3.55 -9.63
CA ILE A 335 -27.19 -3.36 -9.43
C ILE A 335 -26.40 -4.06 -10.56
N TYR A 336 -26.88 -5.22 -11.03
CA TYR A 336 -26.28 -5.91 -12.18
C TYR A 336 -26.38 -5.05 -13.46
N ILE A 337 -27.55 -4.46 -13.73
CA ILE A 337 -27.76 -3.55 -14.85
C ILE A 337 -26.88 -2.30 -14.72
N CYS A 338 -26.69 -1.79 -13.50
CA CYS A 338 -25.77 -0.69 -13.24
C CYS A 338 -24.32 -1.06 -13.60
N ALA A 339 -23.89 -2.29 -13.30
CA ALA A 339 -22.57 -2.79 -13.67
C ALA A 339 -22.39 -2.93 -15.19
N GLU A 340 -23.41 -3.39 -15.91
CA GLU A 340 -23.36 -3.45 -17.38
C GLU A 340 -23.20 -2.06 -18.00
N ARG A 341 -23.97 -1.07 -17.55
CA ARG A 341 -23.84 0.31 -18.03
C ARG A 341 -22.48 0.92 -17.71
N LEU A 342 -21.94 0.62 -16.52
CA LEU A 342 -20.62 1.08 -16.12
C LEU A 342 -19.50 0.39 -16.91
N GLU A 343 -19.69 -0.88 -17.26
CA GLU A 343 -18.79 -1.63 -18.13
C GLU A 343 -18.74 -1.03 -19.53
N ASP A 344 -19.90 -0.74 -20.14
CA ASP A 344 -19.97 -0.08 -21.46
C ASP A 344 -19.25 1.28 -21.46
N PHE A 345 -19.46 2.07 -20.41
CA PHE A 345 -18.75 3.34 -20.21
C PHE A 345 -17.23 3.11 -20.18
N PHE A 346 -16.75 2.15 -19.39
CA PHE A 346 -15.32 1.86 -19.30
C PHE A 346 -14.75 1.30 -20.60
N GLN A 347 -15.47 0.44 -21.30
CA GLN A 347 -15.03 -0.11 -22.58
C GLN A 347 -14.81 1.02 -23.60
N GLU A 348 -15.76 1.95 -23.74
CA GLU A 348 -15.63 3.06 -24.70
C GLU A 348 -14.50 4.02 -24.32
N ARG A 349 -14.42 4.39 -23.04
CA ARG A 349 -13.39 5.33 -22.56
C ARG A 349 -11.98 4.72 -22.54
N PHE A 350 -11.85 3.43 -22.25
CA PHE A 350 -10.54 2.76 -22.31
C PHE A 350 -10.13 2.42 -23.73
N ARG A 351 -11.07 2.08 -24.63
CA ARG A 351 -10.76 1.89 -26.04
C ARG A 351 -10.10 3.15 -26.62
N THR A 352 -10.72 4.31 -26.44
CA THR A 352 -10.16 5.59 -26.89
C THR A 352 -8.80 5.91 -26.24
N PHE A 353 -8.66 5.68 -24.93
CA PHE A 353 -7.42 5.95 -24.21
C PHE A 353 -6.24 5.03 -24.58
N PHE A 354 -6.49 3.73 -24.78
CA PHE A 354 -5.43 2.73 -25.02
C PHE A 354 -5.15 2.47 -26.51
N ASP A 355 -6.14 2.59 -27.40
CA ASP A 355 -5.99 2.30 -28.84
C ASP A 355 -5.41 3.45 -29.68
N ASP A 356 -5.31 4.67 -29.14
CA ASP A 356 -4.68 5.81 -29.83
C ASP A 356 -3.21 5.54 -30.24
N LYS A 357 -2.60 4.47 -29.71
CA LYS A 357 -1.28 3.97 -30.10
C LYS A 357 -1.24 3.24 -31.45
N LYS A 358 -2.36 2.74 -31.99
CA LYS A 358 -2.37 1.97 -33.24
C LYS A 358 -2.46 2.81 -34.52
N LYS A 359 -2.95 4.06 -34.44
CA LYS A 359 -3.14 4.92 -35.63
C LYS A 359 -1.94 5.82 -35.96
N LYS A 360 -0.92 5.90 -35.09
CA LYS A 360 0.28 6.75 -35.27
C LYS A 360 1.57 5.96 -35.56
N ARG A 361 1.47 4.66 -35.89
CA ARG A 361 2.62 3.84 -36.29
C ARG A 361 2.63 3.57 -37.78
#